data_AF-V5I923-F1
#
_entry.id   AF-V5I923-F1
#
_cell.length_a   1.000
_cell.length_b   1.000
_cell.length_c   1.000
_cell.angle_alpha   90.00
_cell.angle_beta   90.00
_cell.angle_gamma   90.00
#
_symmetry.space_group_name_H-M   'P 1'
#
loop_
_entity.id
_entity.type
_entity.pdbx_description
1 polymer ?
#
loop_
_entity_poly.entity_id
_entity_poly.type
_entity_poly.pdbx_seq_one_letter_code
_entity_poly.pdbx_strand_id
1 'polypeptide(L)'
;SVFPKDWFDMIMLQNSVILKSLRFFSHTIRDCFFQKFEHDAWSNFFHCAIAFMTQEALQLENFSVNKRMRIVNQYKDMRREMGFEIRSMWFNLGQNKVQFVPSLVGLILEMTLIPEME
;
A
#
# COMPACT_ATOMS: atom_id res chain seq x y z
N SER A 1 1.76 12.90 7.93
CA SER A 1 1.31 12.28 9.19
C SER A 1 0.62 13.33 10.04
N VAL A 2 -0.45 12.96 10.76
CA VAL A 2 -1.09 13.84 11.75
C VAL A 2 -0.22 13.97 13.01
N PHE A 3 0.64 12.97 13.27
CA PHE A 3 1.58 12.96 14.37
C PHE A 3 2.91 13.63 13.98
N PRO A 4 3.62 14.26 14.93
CA PRO A 4 4.99 14.73 14.73
C PRO A 4 5.91 13.62 14.20
N LYS A 5 6.91 13.96 13.38
CA LYS A 5 7.83 12.97 12.76
C LYS A 5 8.55 12.10 13.80
N ASP A 6 8.78 12.63 15.00
CA ASP A 6 9.48 11.95 16.09
C ASP A 6 8.60 10.95 16.85
N TRP A 7 7.28 10.99 16.67
CA TRP A 7 6.31 10.07 17.29
C TRP A 7 6.22 8.77 16.51
N PHE A 8 7.37 8.15 16.32
CA PHE A 8 7.55 7.11 15.34
C PHE A 8 6.76 5.84 15.69
N ASP A 9 6.65 5.49 16.97
CA ASP A 9 5.84 4.35 17.41
C ASP A 9 4.35 4.56 17.08
N MET A 10 3.83 5.79 17.24
CA MET A 10 2.46 6.14 16.85
C MET A 10 2.26 6.11 15.34
N ILE A 11 3.25 6.59 14.57
CA ILE A 11 3.23 6.55 13.10
C ILE A 11 3.21 5.10 12.60
N MET A 12 4.03 4.21 13.18
CA MET A 12 4.05 2.80 12.80
C MET A 12 2.77 2.07 13.18
N LEU A 13 2.22 2.35 14.38
CA LEU A 13 0.92 1.82 14.78
C LEU A 13 -0.21 2.31 13.87
N GLN A 14 -0.22 3.58 13.49
CA GLN A 14 -1.18 4.10 12.54
C GLN A 14 -1.07 3.38 11.19
N ASN A 15 0.15 3.19 10.69
CA ASN A 15 0.37 2.50 9.42
C ASN A 15 -0.06 1.03 9.47
N SER A 16 0.12 0.33 10.59
CA SER A 16 -0.33 -1.06 10.72
C SER A 16 -1.85 -1.16 10.71
N VAL A 17 -2.56 -0.20 11.31
CA VAL A 17 -4.02 -0.10 11.26
C VAL A 17 -4.48 0.21 9.83
N ILE A 18 -3.85 1.18 9.16
CA ILE A 18 -4.18 1.55 7.77
C ILE A 18 -3.98 0.34 6.83
N LEU A 19 -2.86 -0.37 6.94
CA LEU A 19 -2.60 -1.59 6.17
C LEU A 19 -3.73 -2.61 6.35
N LYS A 20 -4.11 -2.89 7.61
CA LYS A 20 -5.19 -3.82 7.91
C LYS A 20 -6.52 -3.36 7.32
N SER A 21 -6.85 -2.07 7.43
CA SER A 21 -8.08 -1.50 6.83
C SER A 21 -8.09 -1.61 5.30
N LEU A 22 -6.97 -1.28 4.63
CA LEU A 22 -6.87 -1.38 3.17
C LEU A 22 -7.03 -2.83 2.69
N ARG A 23 -6.52 -3.81 3.44
CA ARG A 23 -6.74 -5.25 3.15
C ARG A 23 -8.20 -5.66 3.34
N PHE A 24 -8.89 -5.12 4.34
CA PHE A 24 -10.34 -5.36 4.43
C PHE A 24 -11.08 -4.74 3.25
N PHE A 25 -10.73 -3.52 2.87
CA PHE A 25 -11.35 -2.84 1.75
C PHE A 25 -11.07 -3.55 0.42
N SER A 26 -9.89 -4.09 0.19
CA SER A 26 -9.60 -4.84 -1.03
C SER A 26 -10.53 -6.05 -1.19
N HIS A 27 -10.72 -6.82 -0.12
CA HIS A 27 -11.66 -7.94 -0.12
C HIS A 27 -13.10 -7.48 -0.33
N THR A 28 -13.57 -6.45 0.36
CA THR A 28 -14.92 -5.92 0.17
C THR A 28 -15.14 -5.36 -1.25
N ILE A 29 -14.16 -4.63 -1.80
CA ILE A 29 -14.21 -4.10 -3.18
C ILE A 29 -14.30 -5.24 -4.19
N ARG A 30 -13.45 -6.24 -4.05
CA ARG A 30 -13.47 -7.41 -4.93
C ARG A 30 -14.79 -8.16 -4.85
N ASP A 31 -15.31 -8.40 -3.65
CA ASP A 31 -16.45 -9.30 -3.45
C ASP A 31 -17.79 -8.60 -3.73
N CYS A 32 -17.91 -7.30 -3.43
CA CYS A 32 -19.18 -6.56 -3.53
C CYS A 32 -19.26 -5.63 -4.74
N PHE A 33 -18.12 -5.17 -5.26
CA PHE A 33 -18.06 -4.08 -6.26
C PHE A 33 -17.43 -4.51 -7.59
N PHE A 34 -17.39 -5.82 -7.85
CA PHE A 34 -16.90 -6.38 -9.12
C PHE A 34 -18.03 -6.62 -10.14
N GLN A 35 -19.14 -7.25 -9.73
CA GLN A 35 -20.25 -7.58 -10.65
C GLN A 35 -20.93 -6.32 -11.21
N LYS A 36 -21.35 -5.42 -10.32
CA LYS A 36 -21.66 -4.05 -10.67
C LYS A 36 -20.37 -3.25 -10.46
N PHE A 37 -19.60 -3.12 -11.53
CA PHE A 37 -18.27 -2.56 -11.45
C PHE A 37 -18.30 -1.09 -11.03
N GLU A 38 -17.88 -0.80 -9.80
CA GLU A 38 -17.79 0.58 -9.28
C GLU A 38 -16.36 1.09 -9.46
N HIS A 39 -16.09 1.72 -10.61
CA HIS A 39 -14.76 2.18 -11.01
C HIS A 39 -14.04 2.99 -9.91
N ASP A 40 -14.74 3.90 -9.24
CA ASP A 40 -14.16 4.78 -8.24
C ASP A 40 -13.72 4.04 -6.98
N ALA A 41 -14.41 2.97 -6.59
CA ALA A 41 -14.01 2.16 -5.44
C ALA A 41 -12.66 1.47 -5.70
N TRP A 42 -12.51 0.88 -6.89
CA TRP A 42 -11.24 0.29 -7.33
C TRP A 42 -10.13 1.34 -7.49
N SER A 43 -10.44 2.47 -8.12
CA SER A 43 -9.48 3.56 -8.35
C SER A 43 -8.97 4.14 -7.03
N ASN A 44 -9.87 4.44 -6.09
CA ASN A 44 -9.52 4.96 -4.78
C ASN A 44 -8.70 3.95 -3.97
N PHE A 45 -8.98 2.65 -4.09
CA PHE A 45 -8.13 1.63 -3.47
C PHE A 45 -6.69 1.71 -3.99
N PHE A 46 -6.48 1.71 -5.31
CA PHE A 46 -5.13 1.76 -5.88
C PHE A 46 -4.39 3.04 -5.49
N HIS A 47 -5.04 4.21 -5.58
CA HIS A 47 -4.43 5.46 -5.15
C HIS A 47 -4.03 5.45 -3.67
N CYS A 48 -4.92 4.99 -2.78
CA CYS A 48 -4.63 4.89 -1.35
C CYS A 48 -3.51 3.89 -1.05
N ALA A 49 -3.52 2.73 -1.71
CA ALA A 49 -2.52 1.68 -1.52
C ALA A 49 -1.13 2.14 -2.00
N ILE A 50 -1.05 2.81 -3.13
CA ILE A 50 0.22 3.34 -3.65
C ILE A 50 0.71 4.50 -2.78
N ALA A 51 -0.15 5.45 -2.40
CA ALA A 51 0.21 6.53 -1.49
C ALA A 51 0.69 6.00 -0.13
N PHE A 52 0.08 4.92 0.37
CA PHE A 52 0.55 4.23 1.56
C PHE A 52 1.97 3.69 1.39
N MET A 53 2.29 3.08 0.25
CA MET A 53 3.61 2.50 0.00
C MET A 53 4.71 3.52 -0.22
N THR A 54 4.42 4.65 -0.88
CA THR A 54 5.42 5.66 -1.27
C THR A 54 5.69 6.69 -0.18
N GLN A 55 4.94 6.68 0.92
CA GLN A 55 5.14 7.64 2.01
C GLN A 55 6.54 7.52 2.66
N GLU A 56 7.11 8.66 3.04
CA GLU A 56 8.45 8.78 3.65
C GLU A 56 8.62 7.88 4.88
N ALA A 57 7.57 7.74 5.70
CA ALA A 57 7.62 6.99 6.95
C ALA A 57 7.86 5.48 6.75
N LEU A 58 7.55 4.93 5.58
CA LEU A 58 7.74 3.51 5.26
C LEU A 58 9.01 3.25 4.43
N GLN A 59 9.76 4.28 4.04
CA GLN A 59 11.04 4.13 3.34
C GLN A 59 12.14 3.78 4.35
N LEU A 60 12.18 2.51 4.78
CA LEU A 60 13.00 2.03 5.89
C LEU A 60 14.51 2.18 5.64
N GLU A 61 14.91 2.23 4.38
CA GLU A 61 16.27 2.49 3.90
C GLU A 61 16.81 3.85 4.35
N ASN A 62 15.94 4.83 4.56
CA ASN A 62 16.31 6.17 5.04
C ASN A 62 16.56 6.21 6.55
N PHE A 63 16.29 5.13 7.28
CA PHE A 63 16.54 5.03 8.71
C PHE A 63 17.87 4.35 9.03
N SER A 64 18.39 4.69 10.22
CA SER A 64 19.52 3.97 10.80
C SER A 64 19.22 2.47 10.92
N VAL A 65 20.27 1.66 10.81
CA VAL A 65 20.17 0.19 10.84
C VAL A 65 19.41 -0.29 12.09
N ASN A 66 19.73 0.26 13.27
CA ASN A 66 19.07 -0.11 14.53
C ASN A 66 17.57 0.20 14.51
N LYS A 67 17.18 1.38 14.01
CA LYS A 67 15.77 1.78 13.93
C LYS A 67 15.01 0.88 12.96
N ARG A 68 15.58 0.62 11.77
CA ARG A 68 15.03 -0.29 10.77
C ARG A 68 14.85 -1.72 11.30
N MET A 69 15.85 -2.28 11.98
CA MET A 69 15.74 -3.62 12.58
C MET A 69 14.61 -3.69 13.61
N ARG A 70 14.48 -2.68 14.48
CA ARG A 70 13.38 -2.62 15.45
C ARG A 70 12.01 -2.63 14.76
N ILE A 71 11.85 -1.84 13.70
CA ILE A 71 10.61 -1.79 12.92
C ILE A 71 10.29 -3.14 12.30
N VAL A 72 11.23 -3.71 11.56
CA VAL A 72 11.02 -4.98 10.85
C VAL A 72 10.73 -6.11 11.83
N ASN A 73 11.38 -6.12 13.00
CA ASN A 73 11.10 -7.13 14.03
C ASN A 73 9.67 -7.04 14.57
N GLN A 74 9.14 -5.84 14.76
CA GLN A 74 7.82 -5.62 15.36
C GLN A 74 6.67 -5.62 14.33
N TYR A 75 6.85 -4.98 13.19
CA TYR A 75 5.80 -4.71 12.19
C TYR A 75 6.02 -5.42 10.85
N LYS A 76 7.19 -6.06 10.65
CA LYS A 76 7.65 -6.52 9.33
C LYS A 76 7.76 -5.35 8.33
N ASP A 77 8.04 -5.65 7.06
CA ASP A 77 7.95 -4.65 6.01
C ASP A 77 6.49 -4.57 5.52
N MET A 78 5.77 -3.55 6.00
CA MET A 78 4.38 -3.29 5.63
C MET A 78 4.20 -2.97 4.14
N ARG A 79 5.25 -2.45 3.46
CA ARG A 79 5.20 -2.17 2.03
C ARG A 79 5.08 -3.47 1.23
N ARG A 80 5.80 -4.52 1.66
CA ARG A 80 5.75 -5.83 1.03
C ARG A 80 4.35 -6.44 1.09
N GLU A 81 3.70 -6.36 2.25
CA GLU A 81 2.33 -6.86 2.42
C GLU A 81 1.34 -6.10 1.53
N MET A 82 1.45 -4.76 1.48
CA MET A 82 0.62 -3.95 0.58
C MET A 82 0.88 -4.27 -0.90
N GLY A 83 2.15 -4.47 -1.29
CA GLY A 83 2.51 -4.81 -2.66
C GLY A 83 1.87 -6.11 -3.14
N PHE A 84 1.79 -7.12 -2.27
CA PHE A 84 1.04 -8.35 -2.58
C PHE A 84 -0.46 -8.08 -2.77
N GLU A 85 -1.05 -7.20 -1.96
CA GLU A 85 -2.46 -6.86 -2.07
C GLU A 85 -2.78 -6.07 -3.35
N ILE A 86 -1.94 -5.07 -3.70
CA ILE A 86 -2.04 -4.34 -4.96
C ILE A 86 -1.94 -5.30 -6.14
N ARG A 87 -0.96 -6.22 -6.12
CA ARG A 87 -0.79 -7.23 -7.16
C ARG A 87 -2.04 -8.09 -7.29
N SER A 88 -2.57 -8.60 -6.18
CA SER A 88 -3.80 -9.40 -6.15
C SER A 88 -4.98 -8.64 -6.77
N MET A 89 -5.23 -7.42 -6.31
CA MET A 89 -6.30 -6.55 -6.80
C MET A 89 -6.15 -6.24 -8.29
N TRP A 90 -4.92 -5.97 -8.75
CA TRP A 90 -4.64 -5.76 -10.17
C TRP A 90 -5.02 -6.98 -11.01
N PHE A 91 -4.67 -8.20 -10.58
CA PHE A 91 -5.09 -9.42 -11.29
C PHE A 91 -6.61 -9.60 -11.31
N ASN A 92 -7.29 -9.26 -10.21
CA ASN A 92 -8.75 -9.36 -10.09
C ASN A 92 -9.52 -8.38 -10.97
N LEU A 93 -8.92 -7.29 -11.47
CA LEU A 93 -9.58 -6.37 -12.42
C LEU A 93 -10.02 -7.04 -13.73
N GLY A 94 -9.41 -8.16 -14.12
CA GLY A 94 -9.76 -8.87 -15.35
C GLY A 94 -9.64 -7.97 -16.60
N GLN A 95 -10.74 -7.84 -17.36
CA GLN A 95 -10.81 -7.01 -18.56
C GLN A 95 -10.81 -5.50 -18.25
N ASN A 96 -11.15 -5.10 -17.02
CA ASN A 96 -11.22 -3.67 -16.66
C ASN A 96 -9.85 -3.00 -16.51
N LYS A 97 -8.74 -3.77 -16.51
CA LYS A 97 -7.36 -3.25 -16.39
C LYS A 97 -7.05 -2.08 -17.32
N VAL A 98 -7.52 -2.15 -18.57
CA VAL A 98 -7.26 -1.11 -19.59
C VAL A 98 -7.77 0.28 -19.18
N GLN A 99 -8.80 0.36 -18.33
CA GLN A 99 -9.33 1.62 -17.81
C GLN A 99 -8.39 2.29 -16.80
N PHE A 100 -7.53 1.50 -16.14
CA PHE A 100 -6.64 1.96 -15.07
C PHE A 100 -5.20 2.17 -15.52
N VAL A 101 -4.78 1.59 -16.66
CA VAL A 101 -3.40 1.74 -17.17
C VAL A 101 -2.98 3.21 -17.29
N PRO A 102 -3.77 4.11 -17.90
CA PRO A 102 -3.35 5.50 -18.06
C PRO A 102 -3.08 6.22 -16.75
N SER A 103 -3.84 5.92 -15.69
CA SER A 103 -3.72 6.59 -14.39
C SER A 103 -2.74 5.91 -13.43
N LEU A 104 -2.58 4.58 -13.52
CA LEU A 104 -1.80 3.81 -12.54
C LEU A 104 -0.41 3.42 -13.02
N VAL A 105 -0.12 3.43 -14.33
CA VAL A 105 1.17 2.91 -14.83
C VAL A 105 2.37 3.66 -14.22
N GLY A 106 2.31 4.99 -14.13
CA GLY A 106 3.38 5.79 -13.52
C GLY A 106 3.55 5.49 -12.03
N LEU A 107 2.44 5.43 -11.31
CA LEU A 107 2.40 5.16 -9.87
C LEU A 107 2.91 3.75 -9.53
N ILE A 108 2.59 2.75 -10.35
CA ILE A 108 3.09 1.38 -10.19
C ILE A 108 4.60 1.33 -10.51
N LEU A 109 5.06 2.04 -11.53
CA LEU A 109 6.49 2.11 -11.85
C LEU A 109 7.28 2.72 -10.68
N GLU A 110 6.81 3.84 -10.13
CA GLU A 110 7.41 4.47 -8.94
C GLU A 110 7.46 3.52 -7.75
N MET A 111 6.37 2.77 -7.50
CA MET A 111 6.33 1.74 -6.46
C MET A 111 7.38 0.64 -6.69
N THR A 112 7.61 0.20 -7.93
CA THR A 112 8.61 -0.83 -8.24
C THR A 112 10.06 -0.37 -8.10
N LEU A 113 10.30 0.95 -8.05
CA LEU A 113 11.63 1.52 -7.80
C LEU A 113 12.01 1.51 -6.32
N ILE A 114 11.04 1.26 -5.43
CA ILE A 114 11.30 1.15 -4.00
C ILE A 114 12.15 -0.09 -3.75
N PRO A 115 13.33 0.02 -3.10
CA PRO A 115 14.19 -1.12 -2.85
C PRO A 115 13.48 -2.16 -1.97
N GLU A 116 13.27 -3.36 -2.51
CA GLU A 116 12.91 -4.53 -1.69
C GLU A 116 14.18 -5.04 -1.01
N MET A 117 14.17 -5.14 0.32
CA MET A 117 15.22 -5.85 1.04
C MET A 117 14.91 -7.35 0.99
N GLU A 118 15.86 -8.14 0.45
CA GLU A 118 15.85 -9.62 0.44
C GLU A 118 15.67 -10.23 1.84
#